data_AF-A0A958GCA9-F1
#
_entry.id   AF-A0A958GCA9-F1
#
_cell.length_a   1.000
_cell.length_b   1.000
_cell.length_c   1.000
_cell.angle_alpha   90.00
_cell.angle_beta   90.00
_cell.angle_gamma   90.00
#
_symmetry.space_group_name_H-M   'P 1'
#
loop_
_entity.id
_entity.type
_entity.pdbx_description
1 polymer ?
#
loop_
_entity_poly.entity_id
_entity_poly.type
_entity_poly.pdbx_seq_one_letter_code
_entity_poly.pdbx_strand_id
1 'polypeptide(L)'
;MKTIPLFLSKAYLLFLCFIILNVVGSVPVLADPPNSNICSFITNEVSSTDVPKNITDFTTTESTLVVSGVPSIVRDVDITLSISHTFAADLDVVLVSPAGTEVTLTTDNGAGNDNVFQGTTFDDQATDVVTQYTFMDNVVATKLIPEGALWAFSGENPNGTWKLKVTDDLAPDAGTINSWSLNLSSCEGSQPIAVETGVWFSNPALAIPDNDLTGVTATVDVFDMQAEICQVELTLNLPHTFASDIEAILESPSGKTTQILLDNGGGLDNIYDGSVFTDKAGAIPVSDFPNVDNVVSTPITPVGAMAAFIGESPNGTWKLHLLDDANSDTGTLNTWILKILTCDKDTDADGVGDLNDNCINSANIDQADSDADGTGNACDTCPNDPSKITPGTCGCGIKDVDKGGIQDGDTESNGILDCLYGAEANNFASDIKARVDAVKYGKNRKKRKATRTEIAEILSLIDTLGAYISTHSSDILFAQGGTFDSTSSGITKLSKQLKKLKKKLKVSKSAFNRLRSKAGKTAGLIEGSLPST
;
A
#
# COMPACT_ATOMS: atom_id res chain seq x y z
N MET A 1 49.15 52.53 -17.31
CA MET A 1 48.80 53.47 -18.41
C MET A 1 49.34 52.88 -19.70
N LYS A 2 48.58 52.62 -20.78
CA LYS A 2 47.17 52.87 -21.13
C LYS A 2 46.64 51.61 -21.85
N THR A 3 45.62 50.92 -21.34
CA THR A 3 44.22 50.95 -21.83
C THR A 3 44.05 50.76 -23.35
N ILE A 4 43.56 49.58 -23.75
CA ILE A 4 42.88 49.33 -25.03
C ILE A 4 41.37 49.20 -24.71
N PRO A 5 40.46 49.86 -25.45
CA PRO A 5 39.06 49.98 -25.04
C PRO A 5 38.19 48.77 -25.45
N LEU A 6 37.26 48.45 -24.55
CA LEU A 6 36.10 47.59 -24.79
C LEU A 6 35.24 48.17 -25.92
N PHE A 7 35.00 47.43 -27.00
CA PHE A 7 33.84 47.61 -27.89
C PHE A 7 33.61 46.34 -28.73
N LEU A 8 32.94 45.34 -28.13
CA LEU A 8 32.26 44.29 -28.88
C LEU A 8 30.75 44.44 -28.69
N SER A 9 30.03 44.30 -29.80
CA SER A 9 28.69 44.87 -29.99
C SER A 9 27.59 44.10 -29.26
N LYS A 10 26.63 44.84 -28.68
CA LYS A 10 25.38 44.34 -28.06
C LYS A 10 24.39 43.65 -29.03
N ALA A 11 24.86 43.19 -30.19
CA ALA A 11 24.05 42.57 -31.24
C ALA A 11 24.09 41.03 -31.23
N TYR A 12 25.07 40.40 -30.55
CA TYR A 12 25.10 38.93 -30.37
C TYR A 12 24.34 38.44 -29.12
N LEU A 13 24.04 39.34 -28.18
CA LEU A 13 23.43 39.01 -26.88
C LEU A 13 21.89 38.92 -26.89
N LEU A 14 21.25 39.06 -28.06
CA LEU A 14 19.79 39.18 -28.20
C LEU A 14 19.15 38.17 -29.16
N PHE A 15 19.93 37.24 -29.73
CA PHE A 15 19.41 36.15 -30.56
C PHE A 15 19.61 34.75 -29.96
N LEU A 16 20.39 34.64 -28.86
CA LEU A 16 20.51 33.43 -28.04
C LEU A 16 19.43 33.34 -26.93
N CYS A 17 18.71 34.43 -26.67
CA CYS A 17 17.71 34.54 -25.59
C CYS A 17 16.30 34.02 -25.96
N PHE A 18 16.17 33.23 -27.04
CA PHE A 18 14.87 32.71 -27.52
C PHE A 18 14.82 31.20 -27.79
N ILE A 19 15.94 30.49 -27.61
CA ILE A 19 15.98 29.02 -27.62
C ILE A 19 16.17 28.47 -26.19
N ILE A 20 16.71 29.28 -25.27
CA ILE A 20 16.77 28.98 -23.83
C ILE A 20 15.50 29.50 -23.14
N LEU A 21 14.36 28.88 -23.46
CA LEU A 21 13.11 29.04 -22.70
C LEU A 21 12.39 27.71 -22.43
N ASN A 22 13.00 26.57 -22.77
CA ASN A 22 12.47 25.22 -22.53
C ASN A 22 13.50 24.24 -21.93
N VAL A 23 14.75 24.66 -21.71
CA VAL A 23 15.76 23.92 -20.95
C VAL A 23 16.53 24.89 -20.04
N VAL A 24 15.79 25.74 -19.34
CA VAL A 24 16.02 25.76 -17.89
C VAL A 24 15.11 24.63 -17.42
N GLY A 25 15.66 23.42 -17.35
CA GLY A 25 15.12 22.50 -16.36
C GLY A 25 15.20 23.27 -15.05
N SER A 26 14.07 23.45 -14.38
CA SER A 26 14.12 23.69 -12.94
C SER A 26 15.12 22.69 -12.37
N VAL A 27 15.94 23.09 -11.38
CA VAL A 27 16.43 22.10 -10.41
C VAL A 27 15.20 21.26 -10.08
N PRO A 28 15.19 19.95 -10.37
CA PRO A 28 13.97 19.18 -10.27
C PRO A 28 13.58 19.26 -8.81
N VAL A 29 12.55 20.07 -8.52
CA VAL A 29 11.94 20.12 -7.19
C VAL A 29 11.71 18.66 -6.85
N LEU A 30 12.32 18.19 -5.76
CA LEU A 30 12.22 16.80 -5.34
C LEU A 30 10.79 16.63 -4.83
N ALA A 31 9.89 16.51 -5.78
CA ALA A 31 8.49 16.34 -5.52
C ALA A 31 8.32 14.94 -4.95
N ASP A 32 7.63 14.88 -3.81
CA ASP A 32 7.05 13.65 -3.31
C ASP A 32 6.50 12.82 -4.49
N PRO A 33 6.84 11.53 -4.60
CA PRO A 33 6.13 10.67 -5.53
C PRO A 33 4.62 10.83 -5.27
N PRO A 34 3.80 11.07 -6.32
CA PRO A 34 2.42 11.48 -6.17
C PRO A 34 1.70 10.48 -5.27
N ASN A 35 1.18 10.99 -4.14
CA ASN A 35 0.56 10.23 -3.07
C ASN A 35 -0.30 9.09 -3.64
N SER A 36 0.23 7.86 -3.61
CA SER A 36 -0.56 6.70 -3.98
C SER A 36 -1.73 6.65 -2.99
N ASN A 37 -2.95 6.43 -3.50
CA ASN A 37 -4.21 6.59 -2.75
C ASN A 37 -4.45 5.48 -1.70
N ILE A 38 -3.39 5.05 -1.01
CA ILE A 38 -3.36 3.87 -0.15
C ILE A 38 -3.79 4.23 1.27
N CYS A 39 -3.59 5.48 1.74
CA CYS A 39 -3.93 5.86 3.11
C CYS A 39 -4.46 7.30 3.29
N SER A 40 -5.10 7.54 4.44
CA SER A 40 -5.41 8.89 4.94
C SER A 40 -4.19 9.48 5.66
N PHE A 41 -3.63 10.55 5.11
CA PHE A 41 -2.48 11.26 5.68
C PHE A 41 -2.88 11.99 6.98
N ILE A 42 -2.11 11.80 8.04
CA ILE A 42 -2.18 12.59 9.27
C ILE A 42 -0.85 13.32 9.47
N THR A 43 -0.93 14.65 9.46
CA THR A 43 0.18 15.57 9.70
C THR A 43 0.25 15.89 11.21
N ASN A 44 1.39 15.65 11.84
CA ASN A 44 1.60 15.88 13.27
C ASN A 44 2.84 16.74 13.50
N GLU A 45 2.68 17.93 14.06
CA GLU A 45 3.80 18.72 14.58
C GLU A 45 4.15 18.26 16.00
N VAL A 46 5.42 17.89 16.22
CA VAL A 46 5.96 17.51 17.52
C VAL A 46 7.22 18.33 17.79
N SER A 47 7.32 18.94 18.97
CA SER A 47 8.48 19.77 19.36
C SER A 47 9.37 19.05 20.39
N SER A 48 10.67 19.32 20.32
CA SER A 48 11.65 18.90 21.32
C SER A 48 11.36 19.50 22.71
N THR A 49 11.74 18.78 23.76
CA THR A 49 11.46 19.15 25.15
C THR A 49 12.68 19.09 26.07
N ASP A 50 13.84 18.64 25.58
CA ASP A 50 15.10 18.53 26.32
C ASP A 50 16.09 19.67 26.04
N VAL A 51 15.59 20.75 25.43
CA VAL A 51 16.27 21.98 24.98
C VAL A 51 15.90 23.16 25.90
N PRO A 52 16.73 24.22 26.00
CA PRO A 52 17.95 24.48 25.25
C PRO A 52 19.15 23.60 25.66
N LYS A 53 20.04 23.32 24.70
CA LYS A 53 21.34 22.65 24.94
C LYS A 53 22.49 23.45 24.33
N ASN A 54 23.55 23.65 25.09
CA ASN A 54 24.77 24.31 24.61
C ASN A 54 25.49 23.44 23.59
N ILE A 55 26.00 24.08 22.54
CA ILE A 55 26.97 23.53 21.59
C ILE A 55 28.35 24.02 22.01
N THR A 56 29.39 23.19 21.85
CA THR A 56 30.78 23.52 22.23
C THR A 56 31.78 22.96 21.24
N ASP A 57 32.88 23.69 21.02
CA ASP A 57 33.97 23.42 20.10
C ASP A 57 34.42 21.94 20.13
N PHE A 58 34.60 21.32 18.96
CA PHE A 58 35.04 19.93 18.75
C PHE A 58 34.17 18.86 19.45
N THR A 59 32.86 19.10 19.63
CA THR A 59 31.96 18.12 20.30
C THR A 59 30.57 18.03 19.69
N THR A 60 30.03 16.80 19.64
CA THR A 60 28.64 16.53 19.28
C THR A 60 27.70 16.69 20.48
N THR A 61 26.70 17.55 20.32
CA THR A 61 25.57 17.74 21.23
C THR A 61 24.33 17.02 20.69
N GLU A 62 23.79 16.04 21.43
CA GLU A 62 22.53 15.37 21.08
C GLU A 62 21.33 16.02 21.79
N SER A 63 20.23 16.27 21.07
CA SER A 63 18.88 16.57 21.59
C SER A 63 17.89 15.49 21.15
N THR A 64 16.86 15.24 21.96
CA THR A 64 15.91 14.13 21.78
C THR A 64 14.46 14.58 21.74
N LEU A 65 13.67 13.90 20.92
CA LEU A 65 12.26 14.17 20.70
C LEU A 65 11.49 12.85 20.64
N VAL A 66 10.51 12.68 21.52
CA VAL A 66 9.71 11.45 21.60
C VAL A 66 8.41 11.64 20.84
N VAL A 67 8.20 10.82 19.81
CA VAL A 67 6.97 10.74 19.02
C VAL A 67 6.17 9.53 19.49
N SER A 68 4.87 9.68 19.71
CA SER A 68 3.99 8.61 20.17
C SER A 68 2.54 8.84 19.79
N GLY A 69 1.83 7.80 19.38
CA GLY A 69 0.41 7.88 18.99
C GLY A 69 0.20 8.43 17.59
N VAL A 70 1.26 8.44 16.77
CA VAL A 70 1.24 8.74 15.34
C VAL A 70 1.03 7.41 14.59
N PRO A 71 0.37 7.37 13.43
CA PRO A 71 0.30 6.17 12.60
C PRO A 71 1.67 5.54 12.27
N SER A 72 1.68 4.23 12.02
CA SER A 72 2.87 3.37 12.00
C SER A 72 3.81 3.48 10.80
N ILE A 73 3.53 4.37 9.84
CA ILE A 73 4.34 4.56 8.64
C ILE A 73 4.56 6.06 8.35
N VAL A 74 5.82 6.48 8.25
CA VAL A 74 6.24 7.80 7.73
C VAL A 74 6.00 7.87 6.23
N ARG A 75 5.55 9.03 5.76
CA ARG A 75 5.48 9.37 4.34
C ARG A 75 6.36 10.57 4.00
N ASP A 76 6.34 11.60 4.85
CA ASP A 76 7.10 12.83 4.68
C ASP A 76 7.47 13.40 6.06
N VAL A 77 8.57 14.18 6.12
CA VAL A 77 9.20 14.71 7.33
C VAL A 77 9.76 16.11 7.03
N ASP A 78 9.11 17.19 7.48
CA ASP A 78 9.82 18.47 7.65
C ASP A 78 10.55 18.47 9.00
N ILE A 79 11.72 19.12 9.06
CA ILE A 79 12.33 19.51 10.35
C ILE A 79 12.59 21.01 10.41
N THR A 80 12.08 21.67 11.45
CA THR A 80 12.39 23.08 11.75
C THR A 80 13.40 23.16 12.89
N LEU A 81 14.54 23.80 12.63
CA LEU A 81 15.60 24.07 13.60
C LEU A 81 15.49 25.49 14.16
N SER A 82 16.00 25.68 15.37
CA SER A 82 16.31 26.99 15.94
C SER A 82 17.65 26.91 16.67
N ILE A 83 18.74 26.96 15.91
CA ILE A 83 20.12 26.93 16.44
C ILE A 83 20.68 28.35 16.42
N SER A 84 21.31 28.75 17.53
CA SER A 84 22.15 29.95 17.59
C SER A 84 23.62 29.56 17.52
N HIS A 85 24.37 30.17 16.60
CA HIS A 85 25.81 30.01 16.42
C HIS A 85 26.40 31.31 15.85
N THR A 86 27.64 31.64 16.19
CA THR A 86 28.38 32.82 15.67
C THR A 86 29.27 32.51 14.45
N PHE A 87 29.34 31.24 14.07
CA PHE A 87 29.93 30.81 12.80
C PHE A 87 29.17 29.56 12.32
N ALA A 88 28.20 29.74 11.42
CA ALA A 88 27.29 28.65 11.06
C ALA A 88 27.98 27.49 10.32
N ALA A 89 29.06 27.80 9.58
CA ALA A 89 29.89 26.82 8.86
C ALA A 89 30.85 25.99 9.73
N ASP A 90 30.73 26.04 11.06
CA ASP A 90 31.39 25.09 11.96
C ASP A 90 30.44 23.92 12.33
N LEU A 91 29.22 23.88 11.78
CA LEU A 91 28.14 23.00 12.25
C LEU A 91 27.78 21.84 11.30
N ASP A 92 27.97 20.62 11.80
CA ASP A 92 27.32 19.41 11.28
C ASP A 92 25.98 19.19 11.99
N VAL A 93 24.89 19.07 11.23
CA VAL A 93 23.56 18.79 11.77
C VAL A 93 22.96 17.54 11.15
N VAL A 94 22.63 16.55 11.98
CA VAL A 94 22.12 15.24 11.56
C VAL A 94 20.84 14.90 12.32
N LEU A 95 19.80 14.52 11.59
CA LEU A 95 18.56 13.96 12.15
C LEU A 95 18.63 12.43 12.12
N VAL A 96 18.24 11.79 13.24
CA VAL A 96 18.22 10.33 13.38
C VAL A 96 16.83 9.84 13.77
N SER A 97 16.32 8.85 13.04
CA SER A 97 15.00 8.24 13.27
C SER A 97 15.01 7.21 14.42
N PRO A 98 13.84 6.78 14.91
CA PRO A 98 13.73 5.68 15.87
C PRO A 98 14.27 4.34 15.35
N ALA A 99 14.32 4.13 14.03
CA ALA A 99 14.91 2.95 13.41
C ALA A 99 16.46 3.02 13.33
N GLY A 100 17.03 4.22 13.51
CA GLY A 100 18.47 4.47 13.45
C GLY A 100 18.98 4.93 12.09
N THR A 101 18.11 5.22 11.13
CA THR A 101 18.47 5.90 9.88
C THR A 101 18.90 7.32 10.21
N GLU A 102 20.00 7.79 9.58
CA GLU A 102 20.58 9.12 9.82
C GLU A 102 20.57 9.92 8.51
N VAL A 103 20.07 11.16 8.57
CA VAL A 103 20.03 12.10 7.46
C VAL A 103 20.77 13.36 7.86
N THR A 104 21.81 13.71 7.10
CA THR A 104 22.52 14.99 7.24
C THR A 104 21.63 16.11 6.71
N LEU A 105 21.33 17.09 7.55
CA LEU A 105 20.59 18.28 7.15
C LEU A 105 21.50 19.31 6.50
N THR A 106 22.68 19.49 7.11
CA THR A 106 23.73 20.41 6.67
C THR A 106 25.05 20.05 7.35
N THR A 107 26.15 20.28 6.67
CA THR A 107 27.55 20.27 7.12
C THR A 107 28.23 21.50 6.50
N ASP A 108 29.19 22.14 7.18
CA ASP A 108 29.98 23.32 6.75
C ASP A 108 29.26 24.54 6.09
N ASN A 109 27.91 24.60 6.08
CA ASN A 109 27.15 25.66 5.41
C ASN A 109 26.80 26.83 6.33
N GLY A 110 26.41 27.95 5.71
CA GLY A 110 26.12 29.19 6.41
C GLY A 110 27.26 30.21 6.33
N ALA A 111 28.47 29.76 6.03
CA ALA A 111 29.71 30.53 6.15
C ALA A 111 29.85 31.19 7.55
N GLY A 112 30.69 32.22 7.66
CA GLY A 112 30.82 33.02 8.88
C GLY A 112 29.69 34.03 9.10
N ASN A 113 28.43 33.59 8.97
CA ASN A 113 27.23 34.37 9.27
C ASN A 113 26.59 33.86 10.57
N ASP A 114 26.13 34.76 11.44
CA ASP A 114 25.51 34.38 12.71
C ASP A 114 24.08 33.86 12.51
N ASN A 115 23.68 32.87 13.32
CA ASN A 115 22.29 32.49 13.60
C ASN A 115 21.42 32.12 12.38
N VAL A 116 22.02 31.74 11.25
CA VAL A 116 21.29 31.49 9.99
C VAL A 116 20.28 30.35 10.09
N PHE A 117 20.54 29.37 10.98
CA PHE A 117 19.67 28.24 11.30
C PHE A 117 18.69 28.51 12.46
N GLN A 118 18.50 29.77 12.88
CA GLN A 118 17.60 30.14 13.98
C GLN A 118 16.11 30.24 13.54
N GLY A 119 15.61 29.20 12.89
CA GLY A 119 14.26 29.10 12.35
C GLY A 119 14.17 28.40 10.99
N THR A 120 15.28 27.81 10.50
CA THR A 120 15.34 27.12 9.21
C THR A 120 14.52 25.85 9.25
N THR A 121 13.60 25.72 8.29
CA THR A 121 12.93 24.45 7.98
C THR A 121 13.65 23.78 6.82
N PHE A 122 14.09 22.54 7.05
CA PHE A 122 14.58 21.63 6.02
C PHE A 122 13.46 20.75 5.51
N ASP A 123 13.44 20.55 4.20
CA ASP A 123 12.42 19.83 3.42
C ASP A 123 12.97 19.56 2.02
N ASP A 124 12.83 18.34 1.50
CA ASP A 124 13.25 18.01 0.14
C ASP A 124 12.37 18.67 -0.94
N GLN A 125 11.11 19.00 -0.64
CA GLN A 125 10.19 19.71 -1.54
C GLN A 125 10.42 21.23 -1.59
N ALA A 126 11.47 21.74 -0.93
CA ALA A 126 11.88 23.15 -0.98
C ALA A 126 12.45 23.52 -2.38
N THR A 127 12.91 24.77 -2.54
CA THR A 127 13.42 25.27 -3.83
C THR A 127 14.92 25.52 -3.84
N ASP A 128 15.48 25.99 -2.71
CA ASP A 128 16.89 26.32 -2.61
C ASP A 128 17.64 25.23 -1.83
N VAL A 129 18.76 24.72 -2.36
CA VAL A 129 19.60 23.72 -1.70
C VAL A 129 20.54 24.39 -0.71
N VAL A 130 20.71 23.81 0.48
CA VAL A 130 21.53 24.38 1.57
C VAL A 130 22.97 24.68 1.15
N THR A 131 23.60 23.81 0.38
CA THR A 131 24.98 23.95 -0.14
C THR A 131 25.15 25.06 -1.19
N GLN A 132 24.05 25.47 -1.84
CA GLN A 132 24.05 26.53 -2.85
C GLN A 132 23.43 27.83 -2.33
N TYR A 133 22.88 27.84 -1.10
CA TYR A 133 22.18 28.98 -0.55
C TYR A 133 23.14 30.12 -0.17
N THR A 134 22.83 31.34 -0.63
CA THR A 134 23.62 32.52 -0.24
C THR A 134 23.12 33.07 1.09
N PHE A 135 23.73 32.60 2.18
CA PHE A 135 23.44 33.03 3.54
C PHE A 135 23.82 34.49 3.81
N MET A 136 23.12 35.11 4.78
CA MET A 136 23.37 36.47 5.24
C MET A 136 23.29 36.54 6.76
N ASP A 137 24.21 37.31 7.36
CA ASP A 137 24.34 37.49 8.81
C ASP A 137 23.03 37.85 9.51
N ASN A 138 22.67 37.07 10.53
CA ASN A 138 21.45 37.22 11.32
C ASN A 138 20.14 37.21 10.48
N VAL A 139 20.15 36.63 9.28
CA VAL A 139 18.97 36.39 8.45
C VAL A 139 18.71 34.89 8.36
N VAL A 140 17.55 34.46 8.86
CA VAL A 140 17.14 33.06 8.82
C VAL A 140 16.84 32.62 7.39
N ALA A 141 17.40 31.48 6.97
CA ALA A 141 17.06 30.85 5.70
C ALA A 141 15.82 29.95 5.86
N THR A 142 14.76 30.17 5.08
CA THR A 142 13.53 29.33 5.08
C THR A 142 12.93 29.30 3.66
N LYS A 143 12.60 28.17 3.04
CA LYS A 143 12.75 26.73 3.38
C LYS A 143 13.90 26.15 2.54
N LEU A 144 14.70 25.23 3.05
CA LEU A 144 15.89 24.70 2.34
C LEU A 144 15.80 23.19 2.08
N ILE A 145 16.35 22.74 0.95
CA ILE A 145 16.63 21.32 0.70
C ILE A 145 17.89 20.94 1.50
N PRO A 146 17.82 19.93 2.39
CA PRO A 146 18.97 19.41 3.13
C PRO A 146 19.95 18.64 2.24
N GLU A 147 21.14 18.35 2.75
CA GLU A 147 22.18 17.61 1.99
C GLU A 147 21.87 16.13 1.79
N GLY A 148 21.28 15.49 2.79
CA GLY A 148 20.65 14.18 2.67
C GLY A 148 19.14 14.35 2.62
N ALA A 149 18.45 13.62 1.76
CA ALA A 149 17.02 13.74 1.61
C ALA A 149 16.23 13.18 2.81
N LEU A 150 15.25 13.94 3.30
CA LEU A 150 14.41 13.56 4.44
C LEU A 150 13.47 12.40 4.11
N TRP A 151 13.13 12.22 2.83
CA TRP A 151 12.44 11.06 2.30
C TRP A 151 13.15 9.71 2.60
N ALA A 152 14.43 9.69 3.02
CA ALA A 152 15.09 8.49 3.54
C ALA A 152 14.36 7.82 4.73
N PHE A 153 13.55 8.57 5.48
CA PHE A 153 12.70 8.06 6.55
C PHE A 153 11.38 7.44 6.06
N SER A 154 11.03 7.58 4.77
CA SER A 154 9.76 7.13 4.23
C SER A 154 9.61 5.61 4.34
N GLY A 155 8.45 5.17 4.83
CA GLY A 155 8.20 3.78 5.16
C GLY A 155 8.51 3.38 6.60
N GLU A 156 9.35 4.11 7.35
CA GLU A 156 9.70 3.75 8.74
C GLU A 156 8.56 4.03 9.73
N ASN A 157 8.63 3.47 10.94
CA ASN A 157 7.68 3.81 12.01
C ASN A 157 8.11 5.10 12.72
N PRO A 158 7.29 6.18 12.71
CA PRO A 158 7.66 7.45 13.33
C PRO A 158 7.70 7.40 14.86
N ASN A 159 7.05 6.41 15.49
CA ASN A 159 6.93 6.33 16.94
C ASN A 159 8.23 5.86 17.58
N GLY A 160 8.71 6.61 18.57
CA GLY A 160 9.94 6.33 19.28
C GLY A 160 10.72 7.59 19.59
N THR A 161 12.03 7.46 19.76
CA THR A 161 12.92 8.60 20.06
C THR A 161 13.69 9.00 18.81
N TRP A 162 13.34 10.17 18.27
CA TRP A 162 14.15 10.87 17.28
C TRP A 162 15.29 11.61 17.99
N LYS A 163 16.41 11.80 17.29
CA LYS A 163 17.54 12.59 17.78
C LYS A 163 17.97 13.64 16.76
N LEU A 164 18.28 14.82 17.24
CA LEU A 164 19.08 15.81 16.52
C LEU A 164 20.50 15.77 17.10
N LYS A 165 21.48 15.46 16.26
CA LYS A 165 22.91 15.63 16.58
C LYS A 165 23.36 16.95 15.97
N VAL A 166 24.06 17.76 16.76
CA VAL A 166 24.76 18.96 16.27
C VAL A 166 26.20 18.86 16.72
N THR A 167 27.12 18.67 15.78
CA THR A 167 28.56 18.79 16.03
C THR A 167 28.99 20.20 15.71
N ASP A 168 29.82 20.76 16.57
CA ASP A 168 30.68 21.89 16.26
C ASP A 168 32.08 21.30 16.13
N ASP A 169 32.67 21.34 14.93
CA ASP A 169 33.90 20.61 14.58
C ASP A 169 35.14 21.51 14.49
N LEU A 170 34.95 22.83 14.60
CA LEU A 170 35.97 23.87 14.51
C LEU A 170 36.05 24.71 15.79
N ALA A 171 36.77 25.83 15.74
CA ALA A 171 36.97 26.74 16.86
C ALA A 171 37.51 28.11 16.39
N PRO A 172 37.22 29.22 17.11
CA PRO A 172 36.65 29.27 18.45
C PRO A 172 35.27 29.94 18.51
N ASP A 173 34.23 29.15 18.27
CA ASP A 173 32.84 29.58 18.33
C ASP A 173 32.03 28.59 19.19
N ALA A 174 30.84 29.01 19.65
CA ALA A 174 29.99 28.18 20.48
C ALA A 174 28.54 28.65 20.40
N GLY A 175 27.60 27.73 20.60
CA GLY A 175 26.20 28.03 20.37
C GLY A 175 25.20 27.34 21.28
N THR A 176 23.96 27.27 20.81
CA THR A 176 22.84 26.66 21.53
C THR A 176 21.79 26.14 20.57
N ILE A 177 21.41 24.87 20.73
CA ILE A 177 20.16 24.32 20.20
C ILE A 177 19.04 24.93 21.05
N ASN A 178 18.33 25.94 20.56
CA ASN A 178 17.26 26.62 21.30
C ASN A 178 15.98 25.79 21.28
N SER A 179 15.61 25.30 20.10
CA SER A 179 14.51 24.38 19.86
C SER A 179 14.61 23.71 18.50
N TRP A 180 13.88 22.60 18.33
CA TRP A 180 13.57 22.03 17.01
C TRP A 180 12.22 21.29 17.05
N SER A 181 11.56 21.15 15.91
CA SER A 181 10.33 20.38 15.75
C SER A 181 10.34 19.55 14.46
N LEU A 182 9.61 18.43 14.49
CA LEU A 182 9.29 17.62 13.32
C LEU A 182 7.84 17.87 12.93
N ASN A 183 7.60 18.00 11.64
CA ASN A 183 6.27 17.90 11.04
C ASN A 183 6.20 16.57 10.29
N LEU A 184 5.39 15.64 10.80
CA LEU A 184 5.37 14.25 10.30
C LEU A 184 4.08 13.97 9.54
N SER A 185 4.19 13.72 8.24
CA SER A 185 3.12 13.15 7.42
C SER A 185 3.17 11.63 7.53
N SER A 186 2.07 11.02 7.97
CA SER A 186 2.05 9.60 8.36
C SER A 186 0.74 8.89 8.01
N CYS A 187 0.77 7.56 7.97
CA CYS A 187 -0.40 6.72 7.73
C CYS A 187 -0.41 5.38 8.47
N GLU A 188 -1.60 4.82 8.67
CA GLU A 188 -1.82 3.51 9.29
C GLU A 188 -1.47 2.38 8.33
N GLY A 189 -0.85 1.31 8.83
CA GLY A 189 -0.56 0.09 8.08
C GLY A 189 0.62 -0.70 8.64
N SER A 190 0.92 -1.83 8.00
CA SER A 190 2.12 -2.63 8.26
C SER A 190 3.40 -1.96 7.76
N GLN A 191 4.54 -2.43 8.28
CA GLN A 191 5.82 -2.18 7.62
C GLN A 191 5.89 -3.09 6.39
N PRO A 192 6.18 -2.56 5.18
CA PRO A 192 6.20 -3.37 3.98
C PRO A 192 7.18 -4.56 4.04
N ILE A 193 6.76 -5.71 3.53
CA ILE A 193 7.48 -6.98 3.68
C ILE A 193 8.46 -7.15 2.52
N ALA A 194 9.76 -7.24 2.81
CA ALA A 194 10.80 -7.47 1.80
C ALA A 194 10.54 -8.76 0.98
N VAL A 195 10.43 -8.65 -0.34
CA VAL A 195 10.12 -9.77 -1.25
C VAL A 195 11.37 -10.29 -1.93
N GLU A 196 12.06 -9.43 -2.68
CA GLU A 196 13.13 -9.83 -3.58
C GLU A 196 14.25 -8.77 -3.60
N THR A 197 15.49 -9.22 -3.73
CA THR A 197 16.64 -8.34 -4.00
C THR A 197 17.31 -8.78 -5.28
N GLY A 198 17.34 -7.91 -6.28
CA GLY A 198 18.07 -8.13 -7.52
C GLY A 198 19.29 -7.21 -7.66
N VAL A 199 20.22 -7.61 -8.53
CA VAL A 199 21.47 -6.87 -8.81
C VAL A 199 21.77 -6.95 -10.31
N TRP A 200 21.90 -5.80 -10.96
CA TRP A 200 22.18 -5.69 -12.40
C TRP A 200 23.43 -4.85 -12.65
N PHE A 201 24.11 -5.14 -13.75
CA PHE A 201 25.42 -4.58 -14.09
C PHE A 201 25.37 -3.96 -15.49
N SER A 202 25.89 -2.74 -15.65
CA SER A 202 26.00 -2.10 -16.95
C SER A 202 27.15 -2.67 -17.80
N ASN A 203 26.96 -2.75 -19.12
CA ASN A 203 27.99 -3.17 -20.07
C ASN A 203 27.62 -2.63 -21.47
N PRO A 204 28.54 -2.04 -22.27
CA PRO A 204 29.97 -1.84 -22.01
C PRO A 204 30.30 -0.60 -21.18
N ALA A 205 31.57 -0.51 -20.77
CA ALA A 205 32.17 0.70 -20.22
C ALA A 205 32.03 1.87 -21.22
N LEU A 206 31.78 3.07 -20.69
CA LEU A 206 31.64 4.31 -21.46
C LEU A 206 32.73 5.30 -21.07
N ALA A 207 33.32 5.97 -22.05
CA ALA A 207 34.15 7.15 -21.79
C ALA A 207 33.24 8.35 -21.48
N ILE A 208 33.60 9.14 -20.48
CA ILE A 208 32.91 10.39 -20.15
C ILE A 208 33.57 11.51 -20.98
N PRO A 209 32.82 12.33 -21.75
CA PRO A 209 33.42 13.32 -22.63
C PRO A 209 33.65 14.67 -21.91
N ASP A 210 34.91 15.09 -21.83
CA ASP A 210 35.43 16.40 -21.34
C ASP A 210 34.62 17.60 -21.89
N ASN A 211 34.11 18.44 -20.98
CA ASN A 211 33.32 19.64 -21.26
C ASN A 211 32.14 19.42 -22.23
N ASP A 212 31.40 18.31 -22.06
CA ASP A 212 30.26 17.97 -22.92
C ASP A 212 28.96 17.92 -22.12
N LEU A 213 28.22 19.03 -22.16
CA LEU A 213 26.88 19.18 -21.59
C LEU A 213 25.81 18.24 -22.20
N THR A 214 26.15 17.42 -23.20
CA THR A 214 25.29 16.31 -23.66
C THR A 214 25.58 14.99 -22.95
N GLY A 215 26.76 14.87 -22.33
CA GLY A 215 27.17 13.76 -21.49
C GLY A 215 27.16 12.39 -22.17
N VAL A 216 27.08 11.35 -21.35
CA VAL A 216 26.82 9.97 -21.76
C VAL A 216 25.69 9.36 -20.93
N THR A 217 25.02 8.37 -21.52
CA THR A 217 23.94 7.64 -20.85
C THR A 217 24.24 6.15 -20.91
N ALA A 218 24.44 5.54 -19.74
CA ALA A 218 24.55 4.10 -19.58
C ALA A 218 23.18 3.54 -19.19
N THR A 219 22.83 2.36 -19.69
CA THR A 219 21.52 1.74 -19.43
C THR A 219 21.65 0.35 -18.84
N VAL A 220 20.67 -0.06 -18.04
CA VAL A 220 20.52 -1.44 -17.58
C VAL A 220 19.04 -1.84 -17.59
N ASP A 221 18.74 -3.03 -18.11
CA ASP A 221 17.38 -3.55 -18.20
C ASP A 221 17.08 -4.44 -16.99
N VAL A 222 16.11 -4.03 -16.18
CA VAL A 222 15.56 -4.78 -15.04
C VAL A 222 14.31 -5.52 -15.50
N PHE A 223 14.19 -6.79 -15.13
CA PHE A 223 13.08 -7.66 -15.54
C PHE A 223 12.81 -8.74 -14.48
N ASP A 224 11.63 -9.36 -14.59
CA ASP A 224 11.12 -10.46 -13.74
C ASP A 224 11.03 -10.18 -12.22
N MET A 225 11.26 -8.95 -11.76
CA MET A 225 11.04 -8.58 -10.36
C MET A 225 9.55 -8.51 -10.00
N GLN A 226 9.23 -8.91 -8.77
CA GLN A 226 7.89 -8.78 -8.18
C GLN A 226 7.79 -7.60 -7.19
N ALA A 227 6.54 -7.16 -6.96
CA ALA A 227 6.19 -6.04 -6.07
C ALA A 227 6.78 -4.67 -6.46
N GLU A 228 6.66 -3.68 -5.58
CA GLU A 228 7.09 -2.29 -5.79
C GLU A 228 8.49 -2.05 -5.19
N ILE A 229 9.23 -1.06 -5.71
CA ILE A 229 10.55 -0.65 -5.18
C ILE A 229 10.41 -0.13 -3.75
N CYS A 230 11.34 -0.55 -2.88
CA CYS A 230 11.39 -0.10 -1.48
C CYS A 230 12.80 0.26 -0.99
N GLN A 231 13.84 -0.13 -1.72
CA GLN A 231 15.17 0.45 -1.58
C GLN A 231 15.91 0.35 -2.91
N VAL A 232 16.74 1.35 -3.22
CA VAL A 232 17.69 1.32 -4.33
C VAL A 232 19.08 1.64 -3.78
N GLU A 233 20.08 0.89 -4.22
CA GLU A 233 21.51 1.15 -4.01
C GLU A 233 22.19 1.22 -5.37
N LEU A 234 23.02 2.25 -5.58
CA LEU A 234 23.78 2.46 -6.82
C LEU A 234 25.26 2.34 -6.51
N THR A 235 25.99 1.42 -7.14
CA THR A 235 27.47 1.42 -7.10
C THR A 235 28.01 2.03 -8.38
N LEU A 236 28.86 3.03 -8.27
CA LEU A 236 29.64 3.55 -9.41
C LEU A 236 31.04 2.97 -9.36
N ASN A 237 31.55 2.48 -10.50
CA ASN A 237 32.98 2.23 -10.71
C ASN A 237 33.44 3.24 -11.77
N LEU A 238 33.72 4.46 -11.31
CA LEU A 238 33.95 5.65 -12.14
C LEU A 238 35.34 6.25 -11.79
N PRO A 239 36.43 5.76 -12.40
CA PRO A 239 37.70 6.48 -12.43
C PRO A 239 37.57 7.77 -13.26
N HIS A 240 37.95 8.87 -12.64
CA HIS A 240 37.98 10.22 -13.20
C HIS A 240 38.92 11.07 -12.33
N THR A 241 39.65 12.00 -12.95
CA THR A 241 40.56 12.94 -12.28
C THR A 241 39.84 14.28 -12.12
N PHE A 242 39.81 14.85 -10.91
CA PHE A 242 38.86 15.93 -10.52
C PHE A 242 37.39 15.48 -10.45
N ALA A 243 37.03 14.85 -9.32
CA ALA A 243 35.68 14.42 -9.00
C ALA A 243 34.59 15.51 -9.06
N SER A 244 34.96 16.78 -8.80
CA SER A 244 34.06 17.94 -8.90
C SER A 244 33.52 18.22 -10.29
N ASP A 245 34.06 17.56 -11.31
CA ASP A 245 33.71 17.86 -12.70
C ASP A 245 32.55 16.95 -13.16
N ILE A 246 32.16 15.97 -12.34
CA ILE A 246 31.13 14.95 -12.64
C ILE A 246 29.77 15.30 -12.04
N GLU A 247 28.79 15.47 -12.92
CA GLU A 247 27.36 15.40 -12.58
C GLU A 247 26.82 13.98 -12.90
N ALA A 248 25.98 13.43 -12.01
CA ALA A 248 25.36 12.11 -12.20
C ALA A 248 23.88 12.10 -11.82
N ILE A 249 23.03 11.60 -12.73
CA ILE A 249 21.57 11.49 -12.54
C ILE A 249 21.12 10.06 -12.84
N LEU A 250 20.38 9.45 -11.92
CA LEU A 250 19.73 8.15 -12.12
C LEU A 250 18.27 8.36 -12.54
N GLU A 251 17.86 7.76 -13.66
CA GLU A 251 16.50 7.73 -14.21
C GLU A 251 15.89 6.31 -14.10
N SER A 252 14.69 6.20 -13.55
CA SER A 252 13.92 4.94 -13.49
C SER A 252 13.11 4.70 -14.78
N PRO A 253 12.55 3.49 -14.99
CA PRO A 253 11.75 3.18 -16.16
C PRO A 253 10.46 4.01 -16.32
N SER A 254 10.00 4.69 -15.25
CA SER A 254 8.87 5.62 -15.30
C SER A 254 9.24 6.98 -15.92
N GLY A 255 10.54 7.28 -16.00
CA GLY A 255 11.08 8.60 -16.31
C GLY A 255 11.31 9.50 -15.07
N LYS A 256 11.12 8.99 -13.84
CA LYS A 256 11.49 9.72 -12.62
C LYS A 256 13.02 9.75 -12.48
N THR A 257 13.57 10.87 -12.02
CA THR A 257 15.01 11.07 -11.82
C THR A 257 15.36 11.40 -10.38
N THR A 258 16.59 11.08 -9.96
CA THR A 258 17.21 11.63 -8.74
C THR A 258 18.67 11.99 -9.01
N GLN A 259 19.16 13.03 -8.31
CA GLN A 259 20.55 13.47 -8.38
C GLN A 259 21.43 12.55 -7.54
N ILE A 260 22.55 12.08 -8.10
CA ILE A 260 23.53 11.25 -7.39
C ILE A 260 24.75 12.09 -7.03
N LEU A 261 25.28 12.81 -8.03
CA LEU A 261 26.42 13.73 -7.93
C LEU A 261 26.05 15.07 -8.58
N LEU A 262 26.49 16.16 -7.97
CA LEU A 262 26.39 17.53 -8.48
C LEU A 262 27.68 18.26 -8.10
N ASP A 263 28.70 18.10 -8.94
CA ASP A 263 29.99 18.78 -8.87
C ASP A 263 30.76 18.56 -7.54
N ASN A 264 30.54 17.40 -6.92
CA ASN A 264 30.96 17.10 -5.56
C ASN A 264 32.39 16.52 -5.46
N GLY A 265 33.00 16.65 -4.28
CA GLY A 265 34.28 16.01 -3.96
C GLY A 265 35.54 16.80 -4.37
N GLY A 266 35.39 17.93 -5.04
CA GLY A 266 36.50 18.83 -5.36
C GLY A 266 37.53 18.23 -6.33
N GLY A 267 38.74 18.80 -6.33
CA GLY A 267 39.86 18.36 -7.17
C GLY A 267 40.59 17.12 -6.66
N LEU A 268 39.84 16.04 -6.40
CA LEU A 268 40.35 14.75 -5.92
C LEU A 268 40.13 13.67 -6.97
N ASP A 269 41.05 12.71 -7.04
CA ASP A 269 41.02 11.69 -8.10
C ASP A 269 40.36 10.38 -7.62
N ASN A 270 39.53 9.78 -8.49
CA ASN A 270 39.00 8.41 -8.39
C ASN A 270 38.18 8.07 -7.14
N ILE A 271 37.70 9.07 -6.39
CA ILE A 271 36.94 8.87 -5.13
C ILE A 271 35.58 8.16 -5.32
N TYR A 272 35.09 8.07 -6.56
CA TYR A 272 33.86 7.37 -6.96
C TYR A 272 34.10 6.01 -7.64
N ASP A 273 35.33 5.48 -7.68
CA ASP A 273 35.63 4.17 -8.27
C ASP A 273 35.41 2.99 -7.29
N GLY A 274 34.17 2.58 -7.12
CA GLY A 274 33.74 1.53 -6.19
C GLY A 274 32.71 2.00 -5.16
N SER A 275 32.23 3.24 -5.27
CA SER A 275 31.43 3.89 -4.24
C SER A 275 29.95 3.51 -4.33
N VAL A 276 29.38 3.09 -3.20
CA VAL A 276 27.95 2.75 -3.05
C VAL A 276 27.17 3.97 -2.54
N PHE A 277 26.25 4.46 -3.36
CA PHE A 277 25.29 5.52 -3.06
C PHE A 277 23.99 4.91 -2.55
N THR A 278 23.56 5.32 -1.36
CA THR A 278 22.30 4.88 -0.75
C THR A 278 21.89 5.79 0.41
N ASP A 279 20.59 6.03 0.56
CA ASP A 279 19.98 6.78 1.67
C ASP A 279 20.26 6.16 3.06
N LYS A 280 20.79 4.92 3.11
CA LYS A 280 21.21 4.22 4.33
C LYS A 280 22.71 4.33 4.61
N ALA A 281 23.43 5.22 3.92
CA ALA A 281 24.87 5.40 4.12
C ALA A 281 25.22 6.03 5.47
N GLY A 282 24.26 6.73 6.08
CA GLY A 282 24.44 7.51 7.30
C GLY A 282 24.86 8.95 6.98
N ALA A 283 25.45 9.62 7.96
CA ALA A 283 25.66 11.06 7.95
C ALA A 283 26.81 11.59 7.07
N ILE A 284 27.26 10.85 6.04
CA ILE A 284 28.29 11.30 5.11
C ILE A 284 27.60 11.76 3.81
N PRO A 285 27.28 13.05 3.65
CA PRO A 285 26.83 13.58 2.37
C PRO A 285 27.98 13.53 1.36
N VAL A 286 27.64 13.56 0.08
CA VAL A 286 28.65 13.61 -0.98
C VAL A 286 29.33 14.97 -1.11
N SER A 287 28.75 16.04 -0.54
CA SER A 287 29.34 17.39 -0.44
C SER A 287 30.61 17.40 0.40
N ASP A 288 30.50 17.12 1.69
CA ASP A 288 31.59 17.24 2.68
C ASP A 288 32.30 15.90 2.89
N PHE A 289 32.63 15.31 1.75
CA PHE A 289 33.13 13.96 1.65
C PHE A 289 34.57 13.90 2.20
N PRO A 290 34.84 13.15 3.30
CA PRO A 290 36.06 13.29 4.10
C PRO A 290 37.24 12.56 3.45
N ASN A 291 37.79 13.16 2.40
CA ASN A 291 38.57 12.42 1.43
C ASN A 291 40.08 12.62 1.54
N VAL A 292 40.77 11.49 1.48
CA VAL A 292 42.16 11.43 1.03
C VAL A 292 42.13 11.12 -0.47
N ASP A 293 42.92 11.84 -1.25
CA ASP A 293 43.08 11.61 -2.68
C ASP A 293 43.35 10.13 -3.02
N ASN A 294 42.71 9.62 -4.09
CA ASN A 294 42.74 8.21 -4.50
C ASN A 294 42.26 7.19 -3.44
N VAL A 295 41.45 7.60 -2.46
CA VAL A 295 40.77 6.70 -1.50
C VAL A 295 39.27 6.68 -1.76
N VAL A 296 38.74 5.48 -2.04
CA VAL A 296 37.32 5.23 -2.23
C VAL A 296 36.62 5.25 -0.86
N SER A 297 35.65 6.15 -0.71
CA SER A 297 34.81 6.26 0.49
C SER A 297 33.42 5.67 0.18
N THR A 298 32.90 4.82 1.07
CA THR A 298 31.65 4.11 0.85
C THR A 298 31.10 3.54 2.17
N PRO A 299 29.76 3.50 2.38
CA PRO A 299 28.70 4.07 1.53
C PRO A 299 28.63 5.62 1.58
N ILE A 300 27.89 6.22 0.65
CA ILE A 300 27.71 7.67 0.48
C ILE A 300 26.22 8.02 0.44
N THR A 301 25.81 9.11 1.09
CA THR A 301 24.48 9.69 0.88
C THR A 301 24.49 10.56 -0.39
N PRO A 302 23.71 10.21 -1.44
CA PRO A 302 23.64 10.99 -2.68
C PRO A 302 22.94 12.34 -2.48
N VAL A 303 23.14 13.27 -3.43
CA VAL A 303 22.56 14.62 -3.41
C VAL A 303 21.01 14.61 -3.34
N GLY A 304 20.37 13.66 -4.02
CA GLY A 304 18.92 13.46 -4.01
C GLY A 304 18.55 12.06 -3.52
N ALA A 305 17.32 11.90 -3.01
CA ALA A 305 16.84 10.63 -2.45
C ALA A 305 16.89 9.48 -3.46
N MET A 306 17.48 8.34 -3.10
CA MET A 306 17.28 7.08 -3.81
C MET A 306 15.86 6.55 -3.58
N ALA A 307 15.29 6.83 -2.41
CA ALA A 307 13.93 6.48 -2.06
C ALA A 307 12.89 7.27 -2.88
N ALA A 308 13.29 8.25 -3.71
CA ALA A 308 12.45 8.85 -4.73
C ALA A 308 11.75 7.83 -5.64
N PHE A 309 12.36 6.65 -5.85
CA PHE A 309 11.81 5.56 -6.66
C PHE A 309 10.86 4.62 -5.89
N ILE A 310 10.63 4.81 -4.58
CA ILE A 310 9.76 3.92 -3.78
C ILE A 310 8.33 3.94 -4.32
N GLY A 311 7.73 2.75 -4.39
CA GLY A 311 6.38 2.56 -4.93
C GLY A 311 6.31 2.41 -6.45
N GLU A 312 7.41 2.63 -7.18
CA GLU A 312 7.45 2.37 -8.63
C GLU A 312 7.64 0.88 -8.93
N SER A 313 7.28 0.47 -10.15
CA SER A 313 7.69 -0.84 -10.69
C SER A 313 9.18 -0.80 -11.03
N PRO A 314 10.01 -1.74 -10.54
CA PRO A 314 11.44 -1.80 -10.88
C PRO A 314 11.71 -2.19 -12.34
N ASN A 315 10.77 -2.90 -12.98
CA ASN A 315 10.97 -3.51 -14.29
C ASN A 315 10.97 -2.49 -15.43
N GLY A 316 11.98 -2.59 -16.30
CA GLY A 316 12.21 -1.74 -17.47
C GLY A 316 13.65 -1.24 -17.56
N THR A 317 13.90 -0.33 -18.50
CA THR A 317 15.24 0.24 -18.72
C THR A 317 15.50 1.39 -17.74
N TRP A 318 16.45 1.20 -16.84
CA TRP A 318 17.04 2.26 -16.03
C TRP A 318 18.16 2.95 -16.79
N LYS A 319 18.38 4.24 -16.53
CA LYS A 319 19.44 5.02 -17.14
C LYS A 319 20.27 5.75 -16.09
N LEU A 320 21.59 5.70 -16.24
CA LEU A 320 22.51 6.59 -15.53
C LEU A 320 23.05 7.59 -16.54
N HIS A 321 22.71 8.86 -16.35
CA HIS A 321 23.29 9.98 -17.07
C HIS A 321 24.52 10.45 -16.31
N LEU A 322 25.62 10.67 -17.02
CA LEU A 322 26.85 11.26 -16.52
C LEU A 322 27.26 12.37 -17.47
N LEU A 323 27.67 13.51 -16.93
CA LEU A 323 28.34 14.54 -17.72
C LEU A 323 29.61 15.02 -17.02
N ASP A 324 30.48 15.61 -17.82
CA ASP A 324 31.72 16.26 -17.39
C ASP A 324 31.62 17.71 -17.87
N ASP A 325 31.44 18.64 -16.92
CA ASP A 325 31.06 20.04 -17.15
C ASP A 325 32.28 20.98 -17.18
N ALA A 326 33.39 20.53 -16.61
CA ALA A 326 34.64 21.26 -16.52
C ALA A 326 35.51 21.04 -17.77
N ASN A 327 36.80 21.39 -17.71
CA ASN A 327 37.72 21.26 -18.85
C ASN A 327 39.04 20.61 -18.44
N SER A 328 39.56 19.77 -19.33
CA SER A 328 40.92 19.18 -19.37
C SER A 328 41.06 17.79 -18.78
N ASP A 329 40.07 17.35 -18.02
CA ASP A 329 40.05 16.06 -17.34
C ASP A 329 39.10 15.10 -18.07
N THR A 330 39.30 13.79 -17.87
CA THR A 330 38.48 12.76 -18.53
C THR A 330 38.40 11.52 -17.67
N GLY A 331 37.24 10.87 -17.69
CA GLY A 331 37.02 9.63 -16.97
C GLY A 331 36.38 8.53 -17.81
N THR A 332 36.18 7.40 -17.17
CA THR A 332 35.45 6.27 -17.74
C THR A 332 34.50 5.70 -16.71
N LEU A 333 33.23 5.56 -17.06
CA LEU A 333 32.35 4.65 -16.34
C LEU A 333 32.71 3.23 -16.74
N ASN A 334 33.49 2.53 -15.90
CA ASN A 334 33.86 1.13 -16.15
C ASN A 334 32.62 0.24 -16.09
N THR A 335 31.87 0.37 -15.00
CA THR A 335 30.56 -0.26 -14.77
C THR A 335 29.81 0.54 -13.72
N TRP A 336 28.49 0.54 -13.75
CA TRP A 336 27.66 0.75 -12.56
C TRP A 336 26.89 -0.52 -12.23
N ILE A 337 26.54 -0.64 -10.94
CA ILE A 337 25.75 -1.72 -10.39
C ILE A 337 24.48 -1.10 -9.80
N LEU A 338 23.32 -1.57 -10.25
CA LEU A 338 22.05 -1.23 -9.64
C LEU A 338 21.62 -2.41 -8.76
N LYS A 339 21.32 -2.16 -7.49
CA LYS A 339 20.73 -3.15 -6.58
C LYS A 339 19.40 -2.59 -6.09
N ILE A 340 18.34 -3.38 -6.26
CA ILE A 340 16.97 -3.00 -5.90
C ILE A 340 16.43 -4.04 -4.92
N LEU A 341 15.84 -3.55 -3.83
CA LEU A 341 14.97 -4.30 -2.95
C LEU A 341 13.52 -3.94 -3.28
N THR A 342 12.69 -4.93 -3.59
CA THR A 342 11.24 -4.75 -3.64
C THR A 342 10.58 -5.25 -2.36
N CYS A 343 9.41 -4.69 -2.07
CA CYS A 343 8.60 -5.09 -0.93
C CYS A 343 7.11 -5.13 -1.27
N ASP A 344 6.44 -6.03 -0.59
CA ASP A 344 5.00 -6.22 -0.63
C ASP A 344 4.32 -5.32 0.39
N LYS A 345 3.06 -4.98 0.13
CA LYS A 345 2.19 -4.41 1.14
C LYS A 345 1.61 -5.53 1.98
N ASP A 346 1.21 -5.22 3.20
CA ASP A 346 0.47 -6.12 4.08
C ASP A 346 -0.72 -5.28 4.57
N THR A 347 -1.85 -5.41 3.87
CA THR A 347 -2.97 -4.47 3.94
C THR A 347 -3.76 -4.58 5.25
N ASP A 348 -3.73 -5.72 5.94
CA ASP A 348 -4.44 -5.92 7.21
C ASP A 348 -3.54 -6.04 8.47
N ALA A 349 -2.22 -5.99 8.27
CA ALA A 349 -1.17 -5.97 9.28
C ALA A 349 -1.04 -7.26 10.11
N ASP A 350 -1.24 -8.43 9.48
CA ASP A 350 -1.05 -9.73 10.12
C ASP A 350 0.38 -10.30 10.02
N GLY A 351 1.22 -9.72 9.16
CA GLY A 351 2.60 -10.17 8.89
C GLY A 351 2.78 -11.01 7.62
N VAL A 352 1.75 -11.15 6.77
CA VAL A 352 1.78 -11.78 5.45
C VAL A 352 1.54 -10.72 4.37
N GLY A 353 2.32 -10.75 3.30
CA GLY A 353 2.20 -9.76 2.22
C GLY A 353 1.06 -10.09 1.25
N ASP A 354 0.39 -9.05 0.73
CA ASP A 354 -0.76 -9.09 -0.17
C ASP A 354 -0.60 -10.06 -1.37
N LEU A 355 0.63 -10.30 -1.87
CA LEU A 355 0.91 -11.27 -2.94
C LEU A 355 0.77 -12.74 -2.52
N ASN A 356 0.89 -13.02 -1.22
CA ASN A 356 0.84 -14.37 -0.64
C ASN A 356 -0.28 -14.53 0.40
N ASP A 357 -1.08 -13.48 0.61
CA ASP A 357 -2.17 -13.46 1.56
C ASP A 357 -3.48 -13.90 0.92
N ASN A 358 -4.07 -14.98 1.45
CA ASN A 358 -5.36 -15.49 1.04
C ASN A 358 -6.55 -14.71 1.60
N CYS A 359 -6.34 -13.62 2.36
CA CYS A 359 -7.40 -12.79 2.90
C CYS A 359 -7.27 -11.26 2.82
N ILE A 360 -6.13 -10.62 2.49
CA ILE A 360 -5.81 -9.18 2.19
C ILE A 360 -6.39 -8.08 3.12
N ASN A 361 -7.56 -8.28 3.74
CA ASN A 361 -8.34 -7.32 4.51
C ASN A 361 -8.87 -7.96 5.81
N SER A 362 -8.36 -9.11 6.25
CA SER A 362 -8.91 -9.94 7.34
C SER A 362 -7.87 -10.86 8.01
N ALA A 363 -6.93 -10.22 8.70
CA ALA A 363 -5.76 -10.78 9.39
C ALA A 363 -5.85 -12.24 9.86
N ASN A 364 -5.00 -13.10 9.29
CA ASN A 364 -4.92 -14.53 9.52
C ASN A 364 -3.50 -15.09 9.26
N ILE A 365 -2.55 -14.78 10.15
CA ILE A 365 -1.12 -15.18 10.08
C ILE A 365 -0.86 -16.69 9.85
N ASP A 366 -1.85 -17.56 10.08
CA ASP A 366 -1.74 -19.00 9.80
C ASP A 366 -2.06 -19.38 8.34
N GLN A 367 -2.59 -18.44 7.55
CA GLN A 367 -2.98 -18.55 6.15
C GLN A 367 -3.83 -19.79 5.88
N ALA A 368 -4.66 -20.17 6.85
CA ALA A 368 -5.42 -21.40 6.78
C ALA A 368 -6.54 -21.31 5.73
N ASP A 369 -6.46 -22.13 4.70
CA ASP A 369 -7.48 -22.40 3.69
C ASP A 369 -7.83 -23.90 3.78
N SER A 370 -9.07 -24.22 4.14
CA SER A 370 -9.47 -25.60 4.47
C SER A 370 -9.95 -26.41 3.26
N ASP A 371 -10.30 -25.78 2.15
CA ASP A 371 -10.83 -26.44 0.96
C ASP A 371 -10.04 -26.19 -0.33
N ALA A 372 -9.03 -25.33 -0.25
CA ALA A 372 -8.05 -24.99 -1.28
C ALA A 372 -8.63 -24.23 -2.48
N ASP A 373 -9.60 -23.34 -2.25
CA ASP A 373 -10.15 -22.44 -3.28
C ASP A 373 -9.32 -21.15 -3.49
N GLY A 374 -8.40 -20.85 -2.56
CA GLY A 374 -7.54 -19.66 -2.57
C GLY A 374 -8.02 -18.54 -1.65
N THR A 375 -9.16 -18.71 -0.98
CA THR A 375 -9.71 -17.78 0.02
C THR A 375 -9.49 -18.32 1.42
N GLY A 376 -8.86 -17.54 2.30
CA GLY A 376 -8.58 -17.99 3.66
C GLY A 376 -9.83 -18.11 4.52
N ASN A 377 -9.78 -19.01 5.51
CA ASN A 377 -10.86 -19.27 6.48
C ASN A 377 -11.35 -18.03 7.25
N ALA A 378 -10.56 -16.95 7.28
CA ALA A 378 -10.89 -15.71 8.00
C ALA A 378 -11.81 -14.77 7.18
N CYS A 379 -11.68 -14.79 5.86
CA CYS A 379 -12.47 -14.00 4.91
C CYS A 379 -13.51 -14.85 4.14
N ASP A 380 -13.35 -16.17 4.12
CA ASP A 380 -14.36 -17.09 3.61
C ASP A 380 -15.48 -17.33 4.64
N THR A 381 -16.72 -17.14 4.21
CA THR A 381 -17.92 -17.42 5.02
C THR A 381 -18.54 -18.80 4.75
N CYS A 382 -17.90 -19.59 3.90
CA CYS A 382 -18.15 -21.00 3.59
C CYS A 382 -16.87 -21.86 3.52
N PRO A 383 -16.01 -21.86 4.58
CA PRO A 383 -14.63 -22.39 4.62
C PRO A 383 -14.46 -23.92 4.50
N ASN A 384 -15.37 -24.62 3.81
CA ASN A 384 -15.35 -26.05 3.49
C ASN A 384 -16.11 -26.34 2.16
N ASP A 385 -16.38 -25.34 1.32
CA ASP A 385 -17.02 -25.43 0.00
C ASP A 385 -16.20 -24.67 -1.05
N PRO A 386 -15.27 -25.32 -1.76
CA PRO A 386 -14.35 -24.68 -2.72
C PRO A 386 -15.04 -24.28 -4.04
N SER A 387 -16.36 -24.12 -4.00
CA SER A 387 -17.16 -23.52 -5.06
C SER A 387 -17.91 -22.27 -4.60
N LYS A 388 -17.71 -21.82 -3.35
CA LYS A 388 -18.38 -20.67 -2.74
C LYS A 388 -17.57 -20.06 -1.59
N ILE A 389 -17.16 -18.81 -1.78
CA ILE A 389 -16.65 -17.93 -0.70
C ILE A 389 -17.75 -17.30 0.18
N THR A 390 -19.03 -17.44 -0.22
CA THR A 390 -20.17 -16.94 0.56
C THR A 390 -21.38 -17.89 0.52
N PRO A 391 -22.19 -17.98 1.60
CA PRO A 391 -23.36 -18.86 1.67
C PRO A 391 -24.37 -18.72 0.53
N GLY A 392 -24.46 -17.55 -0.10
CA GLY A 392 -25.52 -17.26 -1.06
C GLY A 392 -26.90 -17.43 -0.46
N THR A 393 -27.85 -17.94 -1.23
CA THR A 393 -29.22 -18.18 -0.78
C THR A 393 -29.42 -19.62 -0.27
N CYS A 394 -28.64 -20.57 -0.81
CA CYS A 394 -28.69 -21.99 -0.43
C CYS A 394 -27.88 -22.38 0.80
N GLY A 395 -26.99 -21.53 1.29
CA GLY A 395 -25.95 -21.93 2.24
C GLY A 395 -24.73 -22.56 1.56
N CYS A 396 -23.74 -22.92 2.37
CA CYS A 396 -22.53 -23.61 1.92
C CYS A 396 -22.82 -25.08 1.55
N GLY A 397 -22.02 -25.63 0.64
CA GLY A 397 -22.08 -27.02 0.16
C GLY A 397 -23.20 -27.30 -0.85
N ILE A 398 -24.05 -26.31 -1.15
CA ILE A 398 -25.22 -26.42 -2.04
C ILE A 398 -25.17 -25.28 -3.05
N LYS A 399 -24.98 -25.59 -4.34
CA LYS A 399 -24.91 -24.58 -5.41
C LYS A 399 -26.18 -23.75 -5.50
N ASP A 400 -26.03 -22.43 -5.70
CA ASP A 400 -27.14 -21.54 -6.12
C ASP A 400 -27.40 -21.61 -7.65
N VAL A 401 -26.86 -22.62 -8.35
CA VAL A 401 -26.94 -22.78 -9.81
C VAL A 401 -27.36 -24.19 -10.18
N ASP A 402 -28.11 -24.31 -11.27
CA ASP A 402 -28.73 -25.55 -11.72
C ASP A 402 -27.81 -26.38 -12.66
N LYS A 403 -28.35 -27.47 -13.21
CA LYS A 403 -27.63 -28.33 -14.17
C LYS A 403 -27.58 -27.76 -15.60
N GLY A 404 -28.27 -26.66 -15.88
CA GLY A 404 -28.24 -25.88 -17.12
C GLY A 404 -27.19 -24.75 -17.12
N GLY A 405 -26.63 -24.39 -15.97
CA GLY A 405 -25.68 -23.28 -15.83
C GLY A 405 -26.35 -21.91 -15.73
N ILE A 406 -27.63 -21.87 -15.34
CA ILE A 406 -28.39 -20.64 -15.11
C ILE A 406 -28.17 -20.22 -13.65
N GLN A 407 -27.84 -18.94 -13.43
CA GLN A 407 -27.63 -18.35 -12.10
C GLN A 407 -28.94 -17.93 -11.41
N ASP A 408 -29.91 -18.83 -11.42
CA ASP A 408 -31.13 -18.76 -10.59
C ASP A 408 -31.35 -20.03 -9.76
N GLY A 409 -30.64 -21.12 -10.09
CA GLY A 409 -30.71 -22.44 -9.47
C GLY A 409 -32.12 -23.00 -9.41
N ASP A 410 -32.96 -22.65 -10.38
CA ASP A 410 -34.39 -22.97 -10.49
C ASP A 410 -34.58 -23.85 -11.73
N THR A 411 -34.37 -25.16 -11.57
CA THR A 411 -34.22 -26.12 -12.69
C THR A 411 -35.47 -26.17 -13.60
N GLU A 412 -36.63 -25.74 -13.08
CA GLU A 412 -37.92 -25.74 -13.77
C GLU A 412 -38.48 -24.34 -14.09
N SER A 413 -37.70 -23.28 -13.83
CA SER A 413 -38.00 -21.89 -14.17
C SER A 413 -39.33 -21.38 -13.56
N ASN A 414 -39.59 -21.72 -12.30
CA ASN A 414 -40.81 -21.35 -11.56
C ASN A 414 -40.67 -20.03 -10.76
N GLY A 415 -39.44 -19.55 -10.55
CA GLY A 415 -39.06 -18.39 -9.74
C GLY A 415 -38.58 -18.71 -8.33
N ILE A 416 -38.35 -19.99 -7.99
CA ILE A 416 -37.95 -20.46 -6.65
C ILE A 416 -36.79 -21.44 -6.76
N LEU A 417 -35.64 -21.01 -6.25
CA LEU A 417 -34.38 -21.75 -6.15
C LEU A 417 -34.54 -23.15 -5.53
N ASP A 418 -33.92 -24.17 -6.13
CA ASP A 418 -34.06 -25.61 -5.82
C ASP A 418 -33.81 -25.95 -4.34
N CYS A 419 -32.83 -25.29 -3.71
CA CYS A 419 -32.53 -25.48 -2.29
C CYS A 419 -33.58 -24.86 -1.34
N LEU A 420 -34.43 -23.96 -1.81
CA LEU A 420 -35.52 -23.32 -1.05
C LEU A 420 -36.85 -24.09 -1.12
N TYR A 421 -36.91 -25.21 -1.84
CA TYR A 421 -38.11 -26.05 -2.01
C TYR A 421 -38.82 -26.45 -0.71
N GLY A 422 -38.07 -26.57 0.39
CA GLY A 422 -38.64 -26.78 1.71
C GLY A 422 -39.60 -25.65 2.15
N ALA A 423 -39.32 -24.40 1.79
CA ALA A 423 -40.14 -23.24 2.15
C ALA A 423 -41.49 -23.22 1.41
N GLU A 424 -41.51 -23.54 0.12
CA GLU A 424 -42.76 -23.55 -0.65
C GLU A 424 -43.65 -24.76 -0.30
N ALA A 425 -43.06 -25.94 -0.08
CA ALA A 425 -43.79 -27.07 0.50
C ALA A 425 -44.45 -26.72 1.86
N ASN A 426 -43.79 -25.90 2.68
CA ASN A 426 -44.35 -25.36 3.91
C ASN A 426 -45.46 -24.32 3.68
N ASN A 427 -45.39 -23.50 2.62
CA ASN A 427 -46.47 -22.59 2.23
C ASN A 427 -47.74 -23.35 1.84
N PHE A 428 -47.63 -24.38 1.00
CA PHE A 428 -48.75 -25.28 0.68
C PHE A 428 -49.31 -25.96 1.94
N ALA A 429 -48.45 -26.47 2.81
CA ALA A 429 -48.84 -27.06 4.09
C ALA A 429 -49.61 -26.06 4.99
N SER A 430 -49.17 -24.81 5.02
CA SER A 430 -49.77 -23.72 5.79
C SER A 430 -51.15 -23.33 5.25
N ASP A 431 -51.33 -23.15 3.93
CA ASP A 431 -52.65 -22.85 3.34
C ASP A 431 -53.64 -24.02 3.54
N ILE A 432 -53.19 -25.27 3.32
CA ILE A 432 -54.01 -26.46 3.61
C ILE A 432 -54.49 -26.42 5.07
N LYS A 433 -53.61 -26.11 6.02
CA LYS A 433 -53.97 -25.98 7.45
C LYS A 433 -54.92 -24.80 7.70
N ALA A 434 -54.69 -23.64 7.08
CA ALA A 434 -55.52 -22.44 7.25
C ALA A 434 -56.96 -22.66 6.76
N ARG A 435 -57.13 -23.19 5.54
CA ARG A 435 -58.46 -23.54 4.99
C ARG A 435 -59.17 -24.60 5.82
N VAL A 436 -58.42 -25.59 6.30
CA VAL A 436 -58.93 -26.60 7.23
C VAL A 436 -59.47 -25.99 8.52
N ASP A 437 -58.73 -25.09 9.16
CA ASP A 437 -59.17 -24.46 10.40
C ASP A 437 -60.37 -23.51 10.15
N ALA A 438 -60.40 -22.83 9.00
CA ALA A 438 -61.55 -22.02 8.56
C ALA A 438 -62.84 -22.84 8.40
N VAL A 439 -62.77 -24.04 7.80
CA VAL A 439 -63.92 -24.96 7.68
C VAL A 439 -64.36 -25.50 9.04
N LYS A 440 -63.40 -25.78 9.94
CA LYS A 440 -63.64 -26.36 11.27
C LYS A 440 -64.33 -25.40 12.25
N TYR A 441 -64.04 -24.10 12.16
CA TYR A 441 -64.57 -23.08 13.07
C TYR A 441 -65.60 -22.13 12.44
N GLY A 442 -65.54 -21.87 11.12
CA GLY A 442 -66.42 -20.91 10.43
C GLY A 442 -66.22 -19.45 10.85
N LYS A 443 -66.79 -18.49 10.11
CA LYS A 443 -66.63 -17.04 10.35
C LYS A 443 -66.93 -16.61 11.80
N ASN A 444 -67.84 -17.29 12.48
CA ASN A 444 -68.29 -16.95 13.85
C ASN A 444 -67.79 -17.94 14.94
N ARG A 445 -66.71 -18.70 14.68
CA ARG A 445 -66.14 -19.74 15.59
C ARG A 445 -67.13 -20.83 16.06
N LYS A 446 -68.26 -21.04 15.37
CA LYS A 446 -69.25 -22.10 15.64
C LYS A 446 -69.12 -23.25 14.63
N LYS A 447 -69.03 -24.49 15.15
CA LYS A 447 -68.88 -25.74 14.35
C LYS A 447 -70.00 -25.86 13.29
N ARG A 448 -69.67 -25.69 12.01
CA ARG A 448 -70.60 -25.89 10.88
C ARG A 448 -70.27 -27.10 10.01
N LYS A 449 -71.11 -27.37 9.01
CA LYS A 449 -70.86 -28.38 7.97
C LYS A 449 -70.04 -27.74 6.85
N ALA A 450 -69.06 -28.48 6.32
CA ALA A 450 -68.27 -28.05 5.17
C ALA A 450 -69.12 -28.06 3.89
N THR A 451 -68.94 -27.07 3.01
CA THR A 451 -69.55 -27.06 1.67
C THR A 451 -68.81 -28.02 0.74
N ARG A 452 -69.43 -28.37 -0.41
CA ARG A 452 -68.74 -29.20 -1.41
C ARG A 452 -67.53 -28.48 -2.02
N THR A 453 -67.60 -27.16 -2.18
CA THR A 453 -66.54 -26.31 -2.72
C THR A 453 -65.32 -26.26 -1.80
N GLU A 454 -65.53 -26.01 -0.51
CA GLU A 454 -64.46 -26.01 0.51
C GLU A 454 -63.69 -27.33 0.57
N ILE A 455 -64.40 -28.45 0.38
CA ILE A 455 -63.80 -29.78 0.33
C ILE A 455 -62.98 -29.97 -0.97
N ALA A 456 -63.46 -29.43 -2.09
CA ALA A 456 -62.80 -29.53 -3.38
C ALA A 456 -61.51 -28.70 -3.44
N GLU A 457 -61.51 -27.48 -2.88
CA GLU A 457 -60.31 -26.63 -2.77
C GLU A 457 -59.22 -27.30 -1.91
N ILE A 458 -59.58 -27.79 -0.72
CA ILE A 458 -58.64 -28.49 0.17
C ILE A 458 -58.10 -29.76 -0.51
N LEU A 459 -58.93 -30.48 -1.26
CA LEU A 459 -58.50 -31.63 -2.06
C LEU A 459 -57.50 -31.22 -3.15
N SER A 460 -57.79 -30.15 -3.89
CA SER A 460 -56.92 -29.67 -4.96
C SER A 460 -55.53 -29.31 -4.45
N LEU A 461 -55.44 -28.58 -3.32
CA LEU A 461 -54.15 -28.23 -2.71
C LEU A 461 -53.37 -29.45 -2.21
N ILE A 462 -54.05 -30.49 -1.70
CA ILE A 462 -53.42 -31.75 -1.31
C ILE A 462 -52.90 -32.52 -2.54
N ASP A 463 -53.61 -32.44 -3.67
CA ASP A 463 -53.16 -33.02 -4.94
C ASP A 463 -51.97 -32.25 -5.51
N THR A 464 -52.00 -30.91 -5.52
CA THR A 464 -50.90 -30.03 -5.95
C THR A 464 -49.64 -30.27 -5.11
N LEU A 465 -49.74 -30.26 -3.78
CA LEU A 465 -48.63 -30.58 -2.88
C LEU A 465 -48.10 -32.01 -3.10
N GLY A 466 -48.99 -32.96 -3.42
CA GLY A 466 -48.59 -34.33 -3.72
C GLY A 466 -47.87 -34.51 -5.06
N ALA A 467 -48.24 -33.73 -6.08
CA ALA A 467 -47.51 -33.67 -7.34
C ALA A 467 -46.14 -33.00 -7.12
N TYR A 468 -46.13 -31.84 -6.45
CA TYR A 468 -44.93 -31.07 -6.13
C TYR A 468 -43.86 -31.91 -5.39
N ILE A 469 -44.24 -32.61 -4.32
CA ILE A 469 -43.33 -33.51 -3.59
C ILE A 469 -42.86 -34.68 -4.46
N SER A 470 -43.70 -35.17 -5.39
CA SER A 470 -43.36 -36.29 -6.27
C SER A 470 -42.38 -35.93 -7.39
N THR A 471 -42.31 -34.64 -7.79
CA THR A 471 -41.39 -34.17 -8.83
C THR A 471 -40.01 -33.86 -8.23
N HIS A 472 -39.97 -33.10 -7.14
CA HIS A 472 -38.73 -32.55 -6.55
C HIS A 472 -38.22 -33.37 -5.35
N SER A 473 -38.44 -34.68 -5.40
CA SER A 473 -38.20 -35.57 -4.24
C SER A 473 -36.71 -35.75 -3.91
N SER A 474 -35.82 -35.54 -4.88
CA SER A 474 -34.37 -35.50 -4.71
C SER A 474 -33.92 -34.23 -3.99
N ASP A 475 -34.53 -33.10 -4.31
CA ASP A 475 -33.95 -31.77 -4.06
C ASP A 475 -34.40 -31.27 -2.68
N ILE A 476 -35.61 -31.66 -2.27
CA ILE A 476 -36.14 -31.54 -0.90
C ILE A 476 -35.22 -32.22 0.16
N LEU A 477 -34.37 -33.18 -0.22
CA LEU A 477 -33.40 -33.81 0.69
C LEU A 477 -32.11 -32.99 0.90
N PHE A 478 -31.77 -32.08 -0.01
CA PHE A 478 -30.50 -31.33 0.01
C PHE A 478 -30.58 -29.93 0.63
N ALA A 479 -31.78 -29.46 0.98
CA ALA A 479 -32.01 -28.15 1.62
C ALA A 479 -31.39 -28.04 3.04
N GLN A 480 -30.08 -27.77 3.14
CA GLN A 480 -29.39 -27.46 4.39
C GLN A 480 -29.54 -25.97 4.72
N GLY A 481 -30.14 -25.65 5.87
CA GLY A 481 -30.30 -24.26 6.36
C GLY A 481 -31.71 -23.94 6.89
N GLY A 482 -32.75 -24.44 6.21
CA GLY A 482 -34.16 -24.21 6.57
C GLY A 482 -34.74 -25.17 7.62
N THR A 483 -34.22 -25.11 8.85
CA THR A 483 -34.59 -25.77 10.14
C THR A 483 -35.75 -26.76 10.27
N PHE A 484 -35.64 -27.61 11.30
CA PHE A 484 -36.83 -28.13 11.99
C PHE A 484 -37.55 -27.10 12.89
N ASP A 485 -38.86 -26.87 12.79
CA ASP A 485 -39.89 -27.54 11.95
C ASP A 485 -39.88 -27.11 10.47
N SER A 486 -39.56 -28.03 9.57
CA SER A 486 -39.71 -27.87 8.11
C SER A 486 -39.96 -29.22 7.43
N THR A 487 -38.91 -29.92 6.96
CA THR A 487 -39.02 -30.99 5.94
C THR A 487 -39.50 -32.34 6.48
N SER A 488 -38.70 -33.40 6.48
CA SER A 488 -39.15 -34.81 6.63
C SER A 488 -40.04 -35.09 7.87
N SER A 489 -39.62 -34.65 9.07
CA SER A 489 -40.42 -34.75 10.30
C SER A 489 -41.72 -33.93 10.23
N GLY A 490 -41.70 -32.76 9.58
CA GLY A 490 -42.82 -31.84 9.35
C GLY A 490 -43.82 -32.38 8.34
N ILE A 491 -43.38 -33.04 7.27
CA ILE A 491 -44.24 -33.75 6.32
C ILE A 491 -44.89 -34.96 7.01
N THR A 492 -44.15 -35.68 7.86
CA THR A 492 -44.70 -36.72 8.74
C THR A 492 -45.74 -36.14 9.73
N LYS A 493 -45.50 -34.93 10.24
CA LYS A 493 -46.45 -34.13 11.06
C LYS A 493 -47.69 -33.76 10.23
N LEU A 494 -47.55 -33.34 8.98
CA LEU A 494 -48.62 -32.97 8.06
C LEU A 494 -49.49 -34.19 7.70
N SER A 495 -48.86 -35.31 7.36
CA SER A 495 -49.47 -36.64 7.22
C SER A 495 -50.28 -37.01 8.47
N LYS A 496 -49.71 -36.83 9.67
CA LYS A 496 -50.42 -37.01 10.95
C LYS A 496 -51.55 -35.99 11.17
N GLN A 497 -51.45 -34.75 10.71
CA GLN A 497 -52.51 -33.72 10.78
C GLN A 497 -53.67 -34.03 9.81
N LEU A 498 -53.38 -34.41 8.56
CA LEU A 498 -54.33 -34.97 7.58
C LEU A 498 -55.03 -36.22 8.12
N LYS A 499 -54.28 -37.14 8.75
CA LYS A 499 -54.82 -38.33 9.46
C LYS A 499 -55.65 -37.95 10.71
N LYS A 500 -55.47 -36.78 11.33
CA LYS A 500 -56.28 -36.24 12.46
C LYS A 500 -57.52 -35.45 12.01
N LEU A 501 -57.46 -34.77 10.87
CA LEU A 501 -58.57 -34.07 10.21
C LEU A 501 -59.80 -34.97 10.03
N LYS A 502 -59.53 -36.24 9.73
CA LYS A 502 -60.41 -37.41 9.82
C LYS A 502 -61.46 -37.35 10.94
N LYS A 503 -61.11 -36.89 12.14
CA LYS A 503 -61.98 -36.88 13.34
C LYS A 503 -62.77 -35.58 13.55
N LYS A 504 -62.44 -34.48 12.84
CA LYS A 504 -62.92 -33.13 13.20
C LYS A 504 -63.84 -32.46 12.18
N LEU A 505 -63.89 -32.92 10.93
CA LEU A 505 -64.78 -32.39 9.89
C LEU A 505 -66.11 -33.15 9.80
N LYS A 506 -67.26 -32.45 9.80
CA LYS A 506 -68.61 -33.04 9.56
C LYS A 506 -68.87 -33.29 8.06
N VAL A 507 -68.03 -34.07 7.41
CA VAL A 507 -68.14 -34.41 5.96
C VAL A 507 -69.12 -35.56 5.72
N SER A 508 -69.62 -35.72 4.50
CA SER A 508 -70.32 -36.95 4.10
C SER A 508 -69.34 -38.12 3.97
N LYS A 509 -69.80 -39.36 4.25
CA LYS A 509 -68.96 -40.58 4.24
C LYS A 509 -68.22 -40.80 2.90
N SER A 510 -68.84 -40.42 1.78
CA SER A 510 -68.24 -40.51 0.44
C SER A 510 -67.14 -39.47 0.20
N ALA A 511 -67.38 -38.20 0.52
CA ALA A 511 -66.37 -37.13 0.39
C ALA A 511 -65.18 -37.36 1.35
N PHE A 512 -65.47 -37.84 2.57
CA PHE A 512 -64.47 -38.30 3.53
C PHE A 512 -63.58 -39.44 2.99
N ASN A 513 -64.16 -40.43 2.30
CA ASN A 513 -63.39 -41.53 1.71
C ASN A 513 -62.50 -41.04 0.55
N ARG A 514 -62.94 -40.05 -0.25
CA ARG A 514 -62.11 -39.41 -1.29
C ARG A 514 -60.93 -38.64 -0.70
N LEU A 515 -61.18 -37.80 0.32
CA LEU A 515 -60.14 -37.12 1.12
C LEU A 515 -59.12 -38.12 1.69
N ARG A 516 -59.60 -39.20 2.30
CA ARG A 516 -58.73 -40.24 2.89
C ARG A 516 -57.88 -40.97 1.84
N SER A 517 -58.44 -41.23 0.65
CA SER A 517 -57.73 -41.91 -0.44
C SER A 517 -56.62 -41.03 -1.01
N LYS A 518 -56.91 -39.77 -1.37
CA LYS A 518 -55.92 -38.82 -1.90
C LYS A 518 -54.83 -38.50 -0.88
N ALA A 519 -55.19 -38.07 0.34
CA ALA A 519 -54.19 -37.81 1.39
C ALA A 519 -53.40 -39.07 1.80
N GLY A 520 -53.97 -40.27 1.63
CA GLY A 520 -53.26 -41.54 1.82
C GLY A 520 -52.24 -41.83 0.72
N LYS A 521 -52.56 -41.52 -0.54
CA LYS A 521 -51.61 -41.62 -1.66
C LYS A 521 -50.47 -40.62 -1.52
N THR A 522 -50.77 -39.35 -1.24
CA THR A 522 -49.75 -38.32 -0.99
C THR A 522 -48.81 -38.76 0.14
N ALA A 523 -49.36 -39.22 1.27
CA ALA A 523 -48.56 -39.75 2.39
C ALA A 523 -47.73 -41.00 2.04
N GLY A 524 -48.18 -41.84 1.10
CA GLY A 524 -47.44 -43.02 0.64
C GLY A 524 -46.28 -42.68 -0.30
N LEU A 525 -46.43 -41.64 -1.15
CA LEU A 525 -45.33 -41.10 -1.95
C LEU A 525 -44.24 -40.55 -1.02
N ILE A 526 -44.64 -39.74 -0.04
CA ILE A 526 -43.75 -39.22 1.02
C ILE A 526 -43.00 -40.33 1.75
N GLU A 527 -43.70 -41.38 2.20
CA GLU A 527 -43.11 -42.49 2.96
C GLU A 527 -42.15 -43.35 2.09
N GLY A 528 -42.23 -43.25 0.75
CA GLY A 528 -41.36 -43.95 -0.21
C GLY A 528 -40.18 -43.13 -0.76
N SER A 529 -40.18 -41.80 -0.59
CA SER A 529 -39.07 -40.91 -0.99
C SER A 529 -38.00 -40.72 0.10
N LEU A 530 -38.18 -41.35 1.28
CA LEU A 530 -37.19 -41.31 2.36
C LEU A 530 -36.08 -42.33 2.09
N PRO A 531 -34.78 -42.00 2.25
CA PRO A 531 -33.73 -43.00 2.24
C PRO A 531 -33.97 -44.01 3.36
N SER A 532 -33.79 -45.30 3.04
CA SER A 532 -33.81 -46.37 4.05
C SER A 532 -32.61 -46.19 4.99
N THR A 533 -32.90 -45.98 6.27
CA THR A 533 -31.92 -45.95 7.38
C THR A 533 -31.12 -47.24 7.51
#